data_AF-A0A016XMS1-F1
#
_entry.id   AF-A0A016XMS1-F1
#
_cell.length_a   1.000
_cell.length_b   1.000
_cell.length_c   1.000
_cell.angle_alpha   90.00
_cell.angle_beta   90.00
_cell.angle_gamma   90.00
#
_symmetry.space_group_name_H-M   'P 1'
#
loop_
_entity.id
_entity.type
_entity.pdbx_description
1 polymer ?
#
loop_
_entity_poly.entity_id
_entity_poly.type
_entity_poly.pdbx_seq_one_letter_code
_entity_poly.pdbx_strand_id
1 'polypeptide(L)'
;MSEADLSTVRELLARCSPEERGALFRELRKTHQIHEFEAVIGAPAEMILEAVHRAPELTRRMLRGVIADAAFRTFVVPAITSHGWRDVTPEGNFAYDYKLDDGGGAVTVQVKLQRSERGAPVVKKGERFGFGPEVFMTETQKTRTGSDGEENQTRPYRYGEFDILAVSMQPSTGKWDRYLYTLGRWLLPGKRAGDMATLQPVTKEPGDFWTDDFRTAAQWLRTEDGGKRMTLVPKAPTKKAKRPKA
;
A
#
# COMPACT_ATOMS: atom_id res chain seq x y z
N MET A 1 -43.77 6.38 -3.24
CA MET A 1 -43.86 5.00 -3.76
C MET A 1 -44.00 4.06 -2.59
N SER A 2 -44.90 3.11 -2.71
CA SER A 2 -45.10 2.00 -1.77
C SER A 2 -44.10 0.86 -2.03
N GLU A 3 -43.99 -0.10 -1.10
CA GLU A 3 -43.20 -1.31 -1.32
C GLU A 3 -43.77 -2.15 -2.48
N ALA A 4 -45.09 -2.11 -2.70
CA ALA A 4 -45.72 -2.74 -3.85
C ALA A 4 -45.24 -2.11 -5.17
N ASP A 5 -45.11 -0.78 -5.22
CA ASP A 5 -44.59 -0.07 -6.39
C ASP A 5 -43.13 -0.48 -6.67
N LEU A 6 -42.30 -0.58 -5.63
CA LEU A 6 -40.91 -1.02 -5.75
C LEU A 6 -40.80 -2.48 -6.23
N SER A 7 -41.68 -3.37 -5.74
CA SER A 7 -41.75 -4.76 -6.22
C SER A 7 -42.08 -4.82 -7.71
N THR A 8 -43.08 -4.05 -8.15
CA THR A 8 -43.43 -3.97 -9.57
C THR A 8 -42.28 -3.44 -10.43
N VAL A 9 -41.56 -2.42 -9.97
CA VAL A 9 -40.36 -1.92 -10.68
C VAL A 9 -39.29 -3.01 -10.81
N ARG A 10 -39.04 -3.79 -9.75
CA ARG A 10 -38.07 -4.90 -9.79
C ARG A 10 -38.48 -5.99 -10.78
N GLU A 11 -39.76 -6.36 -10.81
CA GLU A 11 -40.30 -7.35 -11.75
C GLU A 11 -40.18 -6.88 -13.20
N LEU A 12 -40.47 -5.60 -13.47
CA LEU A 12 -40.31 -5.02 -14.81
C LEU A 12 -38.84 -4.99 -15.23
N LEU A 13 -37.92 -4.56 -14.36
CA LEU A 13 -36.49 -4.57 -14.63
C LEU A 13 -35.95 -5.98 -14.89
N ALA A 14 -36.47 -7.00 -14.20
CA ALA A 14 -36.07 -8.39 -14.41
C ALA A 14 -36.47 -8.92 -15.80
N ARG A 15 -37.54 -8.36 -16.40
CA ARG A 15 -38.01 -8.70 -17.75
C ARG A 15 -37.31 -7.91 -18.86
N CYS A 16 -36.67 -6.79 -18.53
CA CYS A 16 -35.89 -6.01 -19.49
C CYS A 16 -34.66 -6.77 -19.99
N SER A 17 -34.30 -6.56 -21.24
CA SER A 17 -33.02 -7.00 -21.82
C SER A 17 -31.83 -6.25 -21.18
N PRO A 18 -30.60 -6.74 -21.32
CA PRO A 18 -29.41 -6.01 -20.87
C PRO A 18 -29.30 -4.60 -21.45
N GLU A 19 -29.68 -4.40 -22.71
CA GLU A 19 -29.65 -3.11 -23.41
C GLU A 19 -30.68 -2.14 -22.83
N GLU A 20 -31.91 -2.62 -22.57
CA GLU A 20 -32.98 -1.84 -21.95
C GLU A 20 -32.62 -1.43 -20.52
N ARG A 21 -32.08 -2.36 -19.72
CA ARG A 21 -31.56 -2.03 -18.38
C ARG A 21 -30.45 -1.00 -18.46
N GLY A 22 -29.55 -1.12 -19.45
CA GLY A 22 -28.50 -0.14 -19.69
C GLY A 22 -29.03 1.24 -20.06
N ALA A 23 -30.12 1.32 -20.84
CA ALA A 23 -30.78 2.59 -21.17
C ALA A 23 -31.43 3.23 -19.94
N LEU A 24 -32.17 2.46 -19.15
CA LEU A 24 -32.78 2.93 -17.90
C LEU A 24 -31.72 3.40 -16.90
N PHE A 25 -30.62 2.66 -16.77
CA PHE A 25 -29.50 3.06 -15.91
C PHE A 25 -28.92 4.41 -16.34
N ARG A 26 -28.71 4.66 -17.64
CA ARG A 26 -28.24 5.96 -18.14
C ARG A 26 -29.20 7.10 -17.83
N GLU A 27 -30.51 6.87 -17.87
CA GLU A 27 -31.50 7.87 -17.48
C GLU A 27 -31.45 8.18 -15.98
N LEU A 28 -31.45 7.14 -15.12
CA LEU A 28 -31.31 7.29 -13.67
C LEU A 28 -30.02 8.02 -13.29
N ARG A 29 -28.93 7.74 -14.02
CA ARG A 29 -27.62 8.33 -13.77
C ARG A 29 -27.59 9.85 -14.00
N LYS A 30 -28.48 10.42 -14.82
CA LYS A 30 -28.55 11.87 -15.05
C LYS A 30 -28.90 12.66 -13.80
N THR A 31 -29.62 12.05 -12.85
CA THR A 31 -30.07 12.70 -11.61
C THR A 31 -29.47 12.09 -10.36
N HIS A 32 -28.96 10.85 -10.44
CA HIS A 32 -28.37 10.15 -9.30
C HIS A 32 -26.85 10.29 -9.27
N GLN A 33 -26.31 10.89 -8.21
CA GLN A 33 -24.87 10.91 -7.92
C GLN A 33 -24.46 9.58 -7.25
N ILE A 34 -23.39 8.96 -7.73
CA ILE A 34 -22.90 7.68 -7.19
C ILE A 34 -22.02 7.91 -5.96
N HIS A 35 -21.28 9.02 -5.92
CA HIS A 35 -20.36 9.35 -4.84
C HIS A 35 -20.36 10.86 -4.55
N GLU A 36 -20.22 11.25 -3.28
CA GLU A 36 -20.17 12.67 -2.85
C GLU A 36 -19.06 13.47 -3.56
N PHE A 37 -17.98 12.79 -3.93
CA PHE A 37 -16.85 13.37 -4.67
C PHE A 37 -17.27 13.92 -6.05
N GLU A 38 -18.35 13.43 -6.65
CA GLU A 38 -18.90 14.02 -7.88
C GLU A 38 -19.33 15.47 -7.67
N ALA A 39 -19.96 15.77 -6.52
CA ALA A 39 -20.39 17.12 -6.17
C ALA A 39 -19.18 18.01 -5.84
N VAL A 40 -18.16 17.46 -5.16
CA VAL A 40 -16.92 18.19 -4.82
C VAL A 40 -16.15 18.60 -6.08
N ILE A 41 -16.04 17.72 -7.06
CA ILE A 41 -15.32 17.99 -8.31
C ILE A 41 -16.19 18.71 -9.35
N GLY A 42 -17.51 18.60 -9.24
CA GLY A 42 -18.45 19.12 -10.24
C GLY A 42 -18.44 18.31 -11.54
N ALA A 43 -18.13 17.01 -11.46
CA ALA A 43 -18.09 16.12 -12.62
C ALA A 43 -18.66 14.72 -12.26
N PRO A 44 -19.36 14.05 -13.19
CA PRO A 44 -19.87 12.71 -12.97
C PRO A 44 -18.72 11.69 -12.85
N ALA A 45 -18.94 10.61 -12.09
CA ALA A 45 -17.95 9.56 -11.84
C ALA A 45 -17.31 9.00 -13.12
N GLU A 46 -18.08 8.83 -14.19
CA GLU A 46 -17.61 8.32 -15.49
C GLU A 46 -16.55 9.24 -16.09
N MET A 47 -16.74 10.57 -16.01
CA MET A 47 -15.77 11.54 -16.48
C MET A 47 -14.50 11.52 -15.62
N ILE A 48 -14.65 11.39 -14.31
CA ILE A 48 -13.53 11.29 -13.36
C ILE A 48 -12.71 10.03 -13.65
N LEU A 49 -13.38 8.88 -13.82
CA LEU A 49 -12.74 7.60 -14.12
C LEU A 49 -12.02 7.63 -15.48
N GLU A 50 -12.63 8.24 -16.49
CA GLU A 50 -12.00 8.40 -17.80
C GLU A 50 -10.78 9.35 -17.72
N ALA A 51 -10.88 10.44 -16.97
CA ALA A 51 -9.74 11.34 -16.73
C ALA A 51 -8.58 10.62 -16.04
N VAL A 52 -8.86 9.80 -15.03
CA VAL A 52 -7.88 8.94 -14.36
C VAL A 52 -7.27 7.93 -15.33
N HIS A 53 -8.08 7.29 -16.18
CA HIS A 53 -7.62 6.31 -17.15
C HIS A 53 -6.61 6.90 -18.14
N ARG A 54 -6.89 8.11 -18.63
CA ARG A 54 -6.05 8.87 -19.57
C ARG A 54 -4.85 9.57 -18.91
N ALA A 55 -4.83 9.67 -17.58
CA ALA A 55 -3.79 10.40 -16.88
C ALA A 55 -2.39 9.81 -17.14
N PRO A 56 -1.33 10.65 -17.10
CA PRO A 56 0.05 10.17 -17.21
C PRO A 56 0.38 9.08 -16.20
N GLU A 57 1.42 8.28 -16.49
CA GLU A 57 1.84 7.16 -15.62
C GLU A 57 2.09 7.60 -14.17
N LEU A 58 2.70 8.78 -13.97
CA LEU A 58 2.96 9.32 -12.64
C LEU A 58 1.68 9.50 -11.83
N THR A 59 0.64 10.12 -12.42
CA THR A 59 -0.65 10.36 -11.76
C THR A 59 -1.34 9.05 -11.44
N ARG A 60 -1.35 8.09 -12.37
CA ARG A 60 -1.93 6.76 -12.13
C ARG A 60 -1.18 6.01 -11.03
N ARG A 61 0.15 6.14 -10.98
CA ARG A 61 0.98 5.55 -9.94
C ARG A 61 0.68 6.15 -8.56
N MET A 62 0.55 7.48 -8.47
CA MET A 62 0.17 8.16 -7.23
C MET A 62 -1.21 7.69 -6.75
N LEU A 63 -2.19 7.62 -7.67
CA LEU A 63 -3.53 7.13 -7.35
C LEU A 63 -3.50 5.69 -6.82
N ARG A 64 -2.70 4.80 -7.43
CA ARG A 64 -2.56 3.42 -6.92
C ARG A 64 -2.02 3.35 -5.50
N GLY A 65 -1.16 4.30 -5.11
CA GLY A 65 -0.72 4.43 -3.72
C GLY A 65 -1.87 4.76 -2.78
N VAL A 66 -2.73 5.72 -3.17
CA VAL A 66 -3.96 6.07 -2.41
C VAL A 66 -4.95 4.90 -2.35
N ILE A 67 -5.09 4.15 -3.45
CA ILE A 67 -5.93 2.94 -3.46
C ILE A 67 -5.37 1.86 -2.51
N ALA A 68 -4.04 1.70 -2.42
CA ALA A 68 -3.42 0.76 -1.50
C ALA A 68 -3.72 1.10 -0.03
N ASP A 69 -3.73 2.39 0.30
CA ASP A 69 -4.15 2.87 1.61
C ASP A 69 -5.65 2.63 1.86
N ALA A 70 -6.52 3.07 0.94
CA ALA A 70 -7.97 2.85 1.06
C ALA A 70 -8.36 1.36 1.14
N ALA A 71 -7.64 0.49 0.42
CA ALA A 71 -7.82 -0.95 0.48
C ALA A 71 -7.43 -1.52 1.86
N PHE A 72 -6.42 -0.96 2.52
CA PHE A 72 -6.03 -1.37 3.87
C PHE A 72 -7.16 -1.09 4.86
N ARG A 73 -7.71 0.13 4.83
CA ARG A 73 -8.91 0.49 5.61
C ARG A 73 -10.12 -0.37 5.31
N THR A 74 -10.32 -0.76 4.05
CA THR A 74 -11.51 -1.49 3.61
C THR A 74 -11.44 -2.98 3.98
N PHE A 75 -10.27 -3.60 3.84
CA PHE A 75 -10.13 -5.05 3.95
C PHE A 75 -9.40 -5.49 5.22
N VAL A 76 -8.36 -4.77 5.65
CA VAL A 76 -7.54 -5.20 6.79
C VAL A 76 -8.16 -4.73 8.10
N VAL A 77 -8.49 -3.44 8.21
CA VAL A 77 -9.01 -2.85 9.46
C VAL A 77 -10.26 -3.61 9.97
N PRO A 78 -11.33 -3.83 9.16
CA PRO A 78 -12.48 -4.60 9.61
C PRO A 78 -12.16 -6.04 10.01
N ALA A 79 -11.23 -6.69 9.31
CA ALA A 79 -10.84 -8.07 9.60
C ALA A 79 -10.20 -8.19 10.99
N ILE A 80 -9.31 -7.25 11.35
CA ILE A 80 -8.65 -7.25 12.67
C ILE A 80 -9.55 -6.74 13.79
N THR A 81 -10.58 -5.94 13.48
CA THR A 81 -11.58 -5.50 14.48
C THR A 81 -12.29 -6.67 15.14
N SER A 82 -12.55 -7.75 14.40
CA SER A 82 -13.11 -9.00 14.95
C SER A 82 -12.20 -9.67 16.00
N HIS A 83 -10.93 -9.24 16.08
CA HIS A 83 -9.93 -9.69 17.04
C HIS A 83 -9.59 -8.63 18.10
N GLY A 84 -10.45 -7.63 18.29
CA GLY A 84 -10.32 -6.62 19.36
C GLY A 84 -9.49 -5.39 19.01
N TRP A 85 -8.97 -5.30 17.78
CA TRP A 85 -8.26 -4.11 17.30
C TRP A 85 -9.24 -2.98 17.00
N ARG A 86 -8.81 -1.75 17.22
CA ARG A 86 -9.56 -0.53 16.89
C ARG A 86 -8.66 0.45 16.18
N ASP A 87 -9.21 1.11 15.18
CA ASP A 87 -8.57 2.25 14.56
C ASP A 87 -8.73 3.48 15.46
N VAL A 88 -7.60 3.97 15.99
CA VAL A 88 -7.50 5.15 16.86
C VAL A 88 -6.65 6.24 16.21
N THR A 89 -6.58 6.22 14.86
CA THR A 89 -5.80 7.18 14.09
C THR A 89 -6.34 8.59 14.30
N PRO A 90 -5.54 9.52 14.85
CA PRO A 90 -5.95 10.91 14.98
C PRO A 90 -5.95 11.60 13.61
N GLU A 91 -6.77 12.63 13.46
CA GLU A 91 -6.68 13.52 12.31
C GLU A 91 -5.33 14.26 12.32
N GLY A 92 -4.68 14.35 11.16
CA GLY A 92 -3.42 15.08 11.02
C GLY A 92 -2.53 14.53 9.92
N ASN A 93 -1.33 15.11 9.80
CA ASN A 93 -0.30 14.69 8.87
C ASN A 93 0.82 13.98 9.64
N PHE A 94 0.73 12.66 9.73
CA PHE A 94 1.69 11.82 10.44
C PHE A 94 2.60 11.08 9.46
N ALA A 95 3.68 10.50 10.00
CA ALA A 95 4.58 9.62 9.23
C ALA A 95 4.06 8.17 9.12
N TYR A 96 2.81 7.94 9.51
CA TYR A 96 2.07 6.68 9.43
C TYR A 96 0.66 6.99 8.95
N ASP A 97 0.01 6.00 8.33
CA ASP A 97 -1.36 6.14 7.81
C ASP A 97 -2.40 5.66 8.83
N TYR A 98 -2.02 4.70 9.71
CA TYR A 98 -2.92 4.17 10.75
C TYR A 98 -2.24 4.10 12.12
N LYS A 99 -3.03 4.25 13.18
CA LYS A 99 -2.71 3.90 14.55
C LYS A 99 -3.77 2.95 15.08
N LEU A 100 -3.38 1.71 15.32
CA LEU A 100 -4.28 0.61 15.66
C LEU A 100 -4.02 0.14 17.08
N ASP A 101 -5.06 -0.12 17.87
CA ASP A 101 -4.94 -0.48 19.30
C ASP A 101 -5.86 -1.66 19.67
N ASP A 102 -5.30 -2.69 20.30
CA ASP A 102 -6.00 -3.87 20.83
C ASP A 102 -6.14 -3.87 22.37
N GLY A 103 -5.78 -2.77 23.04
CA GLY A 103 -5.68 -2.64 24.49
C GLY A 103 -4.31 -2.99 25.06
N GLY A 104 -3.43 -3.62 24.28
CA GLY A 104 -2.03 -3.92 24.63
C GLY A 104 -1.05 -2.81 24.27
N GLY A 105 -1.55 -1.67 23.79
CA GLY A 105 -0.76 -0.53 23.33
C GLY A 105 -0.88 -0.33 21.83
N ALA A 106 -1.01 0.94 21.44
CA ALA A 106 -1.21 1.34 20.06
C ALA A 106 0.03 1.09 19.19
N VAL A 107 -0.22 0.67 17.94
CA VAL A 107 0.77 0.37 16.92
C VAL A 107 0.55 1.27 15.71
N THR A 108 1.60 1.94 15.26
CA THR A 108 1.56 2.81 14.07
C THR A 108 1.95 2.05 12.81
N VAL A 109 1.18 2.24 11.73
CA VAL A 109 1.34 1.51 10.47
C VAL A 109 1.47 2.48 9.31
N GLN A 110 2.55 2.35 8.55
CA GLN A 110 2.69 3.00 7.25
C GLN A 110 2.35 2.00 6.15
N VAL A 111 1.40 2.34 5.29
CA VAL A 111 1.04 1.59 4.09
C VAL A 111 1.87 2.08 2.91
N LYS A 112 2.40 1.14 2.14
CA LYS A 112 3.06 1.40 0.84
C LYS A 112 2.58 0.40 -0.19
N LEU A 113 2.64 0.79 -1.46
CA LEU A 113 2.42 -0.11 -2.57
C LEU A 113 3.75 -0.80 -2.94
N GLN A 114 3.70 -2.09 -3.29
CA GLN A 114 4.82 -2.75 -3.95
C GLN A 114 5.21 -1.97 -5.23
N ARG A 115 6.49 -1.76 -5.45
CA ARG A 115 6.99 -1.02 -6.59
C ARG A 115 6.72 -1.79 -7.88
N SER A 116 6.20 -1.10 -8.88
CA SER A 116 6.00 -1.62 -10.23
C SER A 116 6.56 -0.66 -11.27
N GLU A 117 7.11 -1.19 -12.36
CA GLU A 117 7.56 -0.44 -13.53
C GLU A 117 6.91 -1.04 -14.78
N ARG A 118 6.37 -0.19 -15.66
CA ARG A 118 5.70 -0.63 -16.91
C ARG A 118 4.63 -1.71 -16.69
N GLY A 119 3.90 -1.62 -15.58
CA GLY A 119 2.82 -2.55 -15.23
C GLY A 119 3.26 -3.87 -14.60
N ALA A 120 4.56 -4.11 -14.40
CA ALA A 120 5.08 -5.31 -13.77
C ALA A 120 5.75 -5.00 -12.41
N PRO A 121 5.70 -5.92 -11.43
CA PRO A 121 6.45 -5.79 -10.18
C PRO A 121 7.96 -5.63 -10.42
N VAL A 122 8.61 -4.78 -9.64
CA VAL A 122 10.07 -4.69 -9.64
C VAL A 122 10.66 -5.85 -8.85
N VAL A 123 11.37 -6.73 -9.54
CA VAL A 123 12.07 -7.89 -8.96
C VAL A 123 13.58 -7.64 -8.91
N LYS A 124 14.24 -8.06 -7.82
CA LYS A 124 15.70 -8.01 -7.64
C LYS A 124 16.20 -9.34 -7.08
N LYS A 125 17.50 -9.60 -7.29
CA LYS A 125 18.23 -10.72 -6.64
C LYS A 125 18.14 -10.60 -5.12
N GLY A 126 17.57 -11.58 -4.46
CA GLY A 126 17.30 -11.55 -3.02
C GLY A 126 18.51 -11.88 -2.15
N GLU A 127 19.50 -12.58 -2.69
CA GLU A 127 20.68 -13.06 -1.95
C GLU A 127 21.50 -11.89 -1.39
N ARG A 128 21.51 -10.75 -2.09
CA ARG A 128 22.20 -9.53 -1.63
C ARG A 128 21.61 -8.95 -0.34
N PHE A 129 20.41 -9.38 0.02
CA PHE A 129 19.66 -8.96 1.20
C PHE A 129 19.50 -10.10 2.23
N GLY A 130 20.14 -11.26 1.99
CA GLY A 130 20.01 -12.44 2.86
C GLY A 130 18.69 -13.20 2.66
N PHE A 131 17.99 -12.98 1.54
CA PHE A 131 16.75 -13.69 1.21
C PHE A 131 16.98 -14.73 0.11
N GLY A 132 15.90 -15.42 -0.29
CA GLY A 132 15.88 -16.35 -1.42
C GLY A 132 16.27 -15.71 -2.76
N PRO A 133 16.13 -16.42 -3.89
CA PRO A 133 16.69 -15.99 -5.18
C PRO A 133 16.14 -14.65 -5.67
N GLU A 134 14.89 -14.34 -5.35
CA GLU A 134 14.22 -13.13 -5.81
C GLU A 134 13.39 -12.49 -4.69
N VAL A 135 13.39 -11.16 -4.69
CA VAL A 135 12.55 -10.31 -3.86
C VAL A 135 11.83 -9.29 -4.72
N PHE A 136 10.65 -8.88 -4.26
CA PHE A 136 10.02 -7.67 -4.72
C PHE A 136 10.65 -6.45 -4.05
N MET A 137 10.30 -5.26 -4.53
CA MET A 137 10.76 -4.00 -3.93
C MET A 137 9.57 -3.15 -3.53
N THR A 138 9.71 -2.39 -2.45
CA THR A 138 8.83 -1.27 -2.12
C THR A 138 9.66 0.01 -1.90
N GLU A 139 9.01 1.15 -2.02
CA GLU A 139 9.65 2.46 -1.86
C GLU A 139 9.16 3.14 -0.57
N THR A 140 10.05 3.28 0.40
CA THR A 140 9.79 3.91 1.69
C THR A 140 10.35 5.33 1.67
N GLN A 141 9.56 6.25 1.12
CA GLN A 141 9.82 7.69 1.18
C GLN A 141 8.54 8.46 1.50
N LYS A 142 8.70 9.64 2.10
CA LYS A 142 7.61 10.57 2.36
C LYS A 142 7.20 11.28 1.07
N THR A 143 5.90 11.44 0.87
CA THR A 143 5.35 12.29 -0.19
C THR A 143 5.52 13.77 0.19
N ARG A 144 5.49 14.65 -0.81
CA ARG A 144 6.04 16.03 -0.83
C ARG A 144 5.41 17.06 0.12
N THR A 145 4.57 16.67 1.07
CA THR A 145 3.84 17.59 1.98
C THR A 145 4.63 17.82 3.27
N GLY A 146 5.69 18.63 3.16
CA GLY A 146 6.47 19.16 4.27
C GLY A 146 7.47 20.20 3.78
N SER A 147 7.21 21.48 4.05
CA SER A 147 7.99 22.62 3.58
C SER A 147 9.22 22.85 4.46
N ASP A 148 10.38 22.38 4.01
CA ASP A 148 11.66 23.00 4.35
C ASP A 148 12.47 23.10 3.06
N GLY A 149 12.35 24.25 2.40
CA GLY A 149 13.45 24.99 1.76
C GLY A 149 14.37 24.38 0.70
N GLU A 150 14.30 23.09 0.34
CA GLU A 150 15.14 22.51 -0.72
C GLU A 150 14.34 21.67 -1.71
N GLU A 151 14.30 22.18 -2.93
CA GLU A 151 13.33 21.84 -4.00
C GLU A 151 13.53 20.44 -4.63
N ASN A 152 14.46 19.60 -4.18
CA ASN A 152 14.80 18.34 -4.86
C ASN A 152 15.31 17.17 -3.99
N GLN A 153 15.09 17.13 -2.67
CA GLN A 153 15.50 15.98 -1.86
C GLN A 153 14.34 15.01 -1.56
N THR A 154 14.52 13.75 -1.97
CA THR A 154 13.76 12.61 -1.45
C THR A 154 13.95 12.56 0.07
N ARG A 155 12.84 12.56 0.83
CA ARG A 155 12.86 12.51 2.30
C ARG A 155 12.65 11.06 2.74
N PRO A 156 13.73 10.32 3.09
CA PRO A 156 13.57 8.98 3.65
C PRO A 156 12.85 9.06 4.99
N TYR A 157 12.15 7.99 5.35
CA TYR A 157 11.68 7.82 6.72
C TYR A 157 12.86 7.60 7.67
N ARG A 158 12.67 7.99 8.93
CA ARG A 158 13.59 7.68 10.03
C ARG A 158 13.05 6.54 10.87
N TYR A 159 13.96 5.81 11.53
CA TYR A 159 13.55 4.81 12.51
C TYR A 159 12.74 5.44 13.64
N GLY A 160 11.64 4.77 14.03
CA GLY A 160 10.71 5.24 15.06
C GLY A 160 9.56 6.11 14.54
N GLU A 161 9.51 6.44 13.24
CA GLU A 161 8.41 7.22 12.67
C GLU A 161 7.12 6.41 12.44
N PHE A 162 7.26 5.09 12.30
CA PHE A 162 6.17 4.13 12.32
C PHE A 162 6.70 2.78 12.83
N ASP A 163 5.81 1.95 13.37
CA ASP A 163 6.16 0.65 13.95
C ASP A 163 6.16 -0.47 12.90
N ILE A 164 5.16 -0.48 12.02
CA ILE A 164 4.93 -1.51 11.00
C ILE A 164 4.88 -0.88 9.61
N LEU A 165 5.57 -1.51 8.65
CA LEU A 165 5.37 -1.24 7.23
C LEU A 165 4.43 -2.32 6.66
N ALA A 166 3.28 -1.89 6.14
CA ALA A 166 2.33 -2.73 5.42
C ALA A 166 2.51 -2.50 3.90
N VAL A 167 2.93 -3.54 3.18
CA VAL A 167 3.15 -3.46 1.73
C VAL A 167 2.00 -4.12 1.00
N SER A 168 1.20 -3.35 0.26
CA SER A 168 0.20 -3.91 -0.64
C SER A 168 0.88 -4.67 -1.77
N MET A 169 0.55 -5.96 -1.87
CA MET A 169 1.11 -6.91 -2.83
C MET A 169 0.32 -6.96 -4.15
N GLN A 170 -0.60 -6.02 -4.35
CA GLN A 170 -1.49 -5.98 -5.50
C GLN A 170 -0.79 -6.06 -6.86
N PRO A 171 0.35 -5.39 -7.12
CA PRO A 171 1.00 -5.48 -8.42
C PRO A 171 1.46 -6.89 -8.80
N SER A 172 1.82 -7.71 -7.80
CA SER A 172 2.22 -9.11 -8.01
C SER A 172 1.08 -10.12 -7.92
N THR A 173 0.03 -9.83 -7.15
CA THR A 173 -1.06 -10.77 -6.86
C THR A 173 -2.34 -10.47 -7.63
N GLY A 174 -2.47 -9.26 -8.17
CA GLY A 174 -3.71 -8.74 -8.74
C GLY A 174 -4.78 -8.37 -7.71
N LYS A 175 -4.54 -8.57 -6.41
CA LYS A 175 -5.56 -8.44 -5.36
C LYS A 175 -5.21 -7.32 -4.36
N TRP A 176 -6.19 -6.46 -4.06
CA TRP A 176 -6.03 -5.34 -3.14
C TRP A 176 -6.11 -5.74 -1.66
N ASP A 177 -6.60 -6.94 -1.35
CA ASP A 177 -6.72 -7.48 0.02
C ASP A 177 -5.41 -8.13 0.53
N ARG A 178 -4.33 -8.14 -0.26
CA ARG A 178 -3.07 -8.83 0.07
C ARG A 178 -1.99 -7.85 0.50
N TYR A 179 -1.48 -8.06 1.72
CA TYR A 179 -0.41 -7.28 2.31
C TYR A 179 0.66 -8.18 2.90
N LEU A 180 1.92 -7.73 2.87
CA LEU A 180 2.98 -8.24 3.71
C LEU A 180 3.41 -7.17 4.71
N TYR A 181 3.75 -7.62 5.91
CA TYR A 181 4.06 -6.80 7.07
C TYR A 181 5.48 -7.05 7.54
N THR A 182 6.18 -5.99 7.89
CA THR A 182 7.46 -6.06 8.60
C THR A 182 7.54 -4.93 9.62
N LEU A 183 8.50 -5.00 10.54
CA LEU A 183 8.72 -3.93 11.50
C LEU A 183 9.57 -2.82 10.88
N GLY A 184 9.22 -1.56 11.13
CA GLY A 184 10.00 -0.39 10.71
C GLY A 184 11.44 -0.46 11.21
N ARG A 185 11.65 -0.97 12.44
CA ARG A 185 12.98 -1.17 13.03
C ARG A 185 13.83 -2.25 12.33
N TRP A 186 13.21 -3.15 11.56
CA TRP A 186 13.93 -4.21 10.82
C TRP A 186 14.39 -3.77 9.43
N LEU A 187 13.89 -2.65 8.91
CA LEU A 187 14.17 -2.19 7.56
C LEU A 187 15.66 -1.86 7.35
N LEU A 188 16.11 -1.96 6.09
CA LEU A 188 17.48 -1.64 5.71
C LEU A 188 17.82 -0.17 6.02
N PRO A 189 19.03 0.11 6.53
CA PRO A 189 19.49 1.47 6.79
C PRO A 189 19.70 2.28 5.51
N GLY A 190 19.41 3.57 5.60
CA GLY A 190 19.66 4.56 4.58
C GLY A 190 21.11 5.04 4.56
N LYS A 191 21.36 6.14 3.83
CA LYS A 191 22.70 6.71 3.69
C LYS A 191 23.15 7.49 4.92
N ARG A 192 22.23 8.09 5.67
CA ARG A 192 22.50 8.87 6.89
C ARG A 192 22.11 8.05 8.11
N ALA A 193 22.78 8.31 9.23
CA ALA A 193 22.45 7.67 10.50
C ALA A 193 20.98 7.96 10.87
N GLY A 194 20.24 6.92 11.24
CA GLY A 194 18.83 7.02 11.61
C GLY A 194 17.83 6.97 10.44
N ASP A 195 18.28 7.12 9.20
CA ASP A 195 17.40 7.02 8.02
C ASP A 195 17.19 5.55 7.64
N MET A 196 16.01 5.25 7.09
CA MET A 196 15.72 4.02 6.37
C MET A 196 16.15 4.15 4.90
N ALA A 197 16.53 3.05 4.26
CA ALA A 197 16.78 3.04 2.82
C ALA A 197 15.48 3.34 2.08
N THR A 198 15.56 4.12 1.00
CA THR A 198 14.39 4.42 0.14
C THR A 198 13.79 3.18 -0.51
N LEU A 199 14.62 2.16 -0.79
CA LEU A 199 14.16 0.90 -1.38
C LEU A 199 14.35 -0.24 -0.40
N GLN A 200 13.25 -0.93 -0.09
CA GLN A 200 13.22 -2.04 0.84
C GLN A 200 12.88 -3.35 0.08
N PRO A 201 13.61 -4.45 0.33
CA PRO A 201 13.28 -5.76 -0.22
C PRO A 201 12.04 -6.33 0.47
N VAL A 202 11.13 -6.87 -0.30
CA VAL A 202 9.93 -7.55 0.17
C VAL A 202 10.01 -9.00 -0.31
N THR A 203 9.97 -9.96 0.61
CA THR A 203 9.99 -11.37 0.22
C THR A 203 8.75 -11.73 -0.58
N LYS A 204 8.84 -12.76 -1.43
CA LYS A 204 7.68 -13.23 -2.20
C LYS A 204 6.67 -13.96 -1.33
N GLU A 205 7.16 -14.60 -0.27
CA GLU A 205 6.41 -15.38 0.70
C GLU A 205 6.71 -14.91 2.13
N PRO A 206 5.83 -15.16 3.10
CA PRO A 206 6.12 -14.98 4.52
C PRO A 206 7.36 -15.75 4.99
N GLY A 207 8.01 -15.25 6.04
CA GLY A 207 9.19 -15.84 6.65
C GLY A 207 9.67 -15.01 7.83
N ASP A 208 10.97 -15.07 8.12
CA ASP A 208 11.51 -14.49 9.35
C ASP A 208 11.34 -12.97 9.46
N PHE A 209 11.35 -12.25 8.34
CA PHE A 209 11.30 -10.78 8.33
C PHE A 209 9.97 -10.21 7.85
N TRP A 210 9.12 -11.04 7.24
CA TRP A 210 7.88 -10.63 6.59
C TRP A 210 6.77 -11.61 6.91
N THR A 211 5.59 -11.12 7.26
CA THR A 211 4.40 -11.95 7.51
C THR A 211 3.21 -11.42 6.73
N ASP A 212 2.24 -12.26 6.40
CA ASP A 212 0.96 -11.88 5.82
C ASP A 212 -0.16 -11.70 6.86
N ASP A 213 0.12 -11.93 8.15
CA ASP A 213 -0.81 -11.65 9.26
C ASP A 213 -0.35 -10.41 10.04
N PHE A 214 -1.20 -9.37 10.06
CA PHE A 214 -0.97 -8.15 10.82
C PHE A 214 -0.70 -8.42 12.31
N ARG A 215 -1.42 -9.37 12.92
CA ARG A 215 -1.30 -9.68 14.35
C ARG A 215 0.05 -10.30 14.67
N THR A 216 0.61 -11.09 13.75
CA THR A 216 1.96 -11.64 13.87
C THR A 216 2.99 -10.50 13.89
N ALA A 217 2.86 -9.51 13.01
CA ALA A 217 3.74 -8.34 13.03
C ALA A 217 3.59 -7.53 14.33
N ALA A 218 2.37 -7.34 14.83
CA ALA A 218 2.14 -6.69 16.13
C ALA A 218 2.77 -7.48 17.30
N GLN A 219 2.74 -8.81 17.27
CA GLN A 219 3.41 -9.65 18.25
C GLN A 219 4.93 -9.50 18.17
N TRP A 220 5.51 -9.47 16.96
CA TRP A 220 6.94 -9.22 16.77
C TRP A 220 7.35 -7.87 17.34
N LEU A 221 6.54 -6.82 17.14
CA LEU A 221 6.81 -5.50 17.67
C LEU A 221 6.97 -5.50 19.19
N ARG A 222 6.14 -6.28 19.90
CA ARG A 222 6.10 -6.36 21.38
C ARG A 222 7.15 -7.29 21.98
N THR A 223 7.72 -8.19 21.18
CA THR A 223 8.74 -9.14 21.62
C THR A 223 10.13 -8.54 21.44
N GLU A 224 11.04 -8.80 22.39
CA GLU A 224 12.45 -8.49 22.21
C GLU A 224 13.03 -9.38 21.11
N ASP A 225 13.63 -8.76 20.09
CA ASP A 225 14.14 -9.45 18.91
C ASP A 225 15.68 -9.45 18.84
N GLY A 226 16.36 -9.07 19.94
CA GLY A 226 17.82 -9.03 20.01
C GLY A 226 18.48 -8.06 19.02
N GLY A 227 17.75 -7.05 18.53
CA GLY A 227 18.25 -6.12 17.53
C GLY A 227 18.20 -6.68 16.11
N LYS A 228 17.33 -7.65 15.85
CA LYS A 228 17.10 -8.23 14.52
C LYS A 228 16.87 -7.14 13.49
N ARG A 229 17.54 -7.25 12.34
CA ARG A 229 17.44 -6.29 11.25
C ARG A 229 17.85 -6.88 9.92
N MET A 230 17.21 -6.43 8.85
CA MET A 230 17.66 -6.71 7.49
C MET A 230 19.03 -6.08 7.28
N THR A 231 19.93 -6.81 6.64
CA THR A 231 21.27 -6.32 6.30
C THR A 231 21.60 -6.66 4.86
N LEU A 232 22.53 -5.89 4.29
CA LEU A 232 23.12 -6.26 3.01
C LEU A 232 24.17 -7.34 3.26
N VAL A 233 24.11 -8.42 2.49
CA VAL A 233 25.15 -9.45 2.52
C VAL A 233 26.43 -8.83 1.94
N PRO A 234 27.57 -8.86 2.67
CA PRO A 234 28.83 -8.33 2.16
C PRO A 234 29.20 -8.98 0.83
N LYS A 235 29.54 -8.18 -0.19
CA LYS A 235 30.12 -8.73 -1.41
C LYS A 235 31.48 -9.35 -1.07
N ALA A 236 31.67 -10.62 -1.39
CA ALA A 236 33.00 -11.24 -1.33
C ALA A 236 33.99 -10.38 -2.14
N PRO A 237 35.22 -10.14 -1.63
CA PRO A 237 36.19 -9.34 -2.35
C PRO A 237 36.50 -10.00 -3.70
N THR A 238 36.19 -9.31 -4.79
CA THR A 238 36.57 -9.75 -6.13
C THR A 238 38.09 -9.82 -6.20
N LYS A 239 38.65 -11.04 -6.29
CA LYS A 239 40.07 -11.24 -6.59
C LYS A 239 40.33 -10.56 -7.95
N LYS A 240 40.98 -9.40 -7.94
CA LYS A 240 41.50 -8.78 -9.16
C LYS A 240 42.46 -9.78 -9.79
N ALA A 241 42.08 -10.36 -10.93
CA ALA A 241 42.99 -11.17 -11.72
C ALA A 241 44.22 -10.29 -12.05
N LYS A 242 45.40 -10.69 -11.56
CA LYS A 242 46.66 -10.06 -11.96
C LYS A 242 46.76 -10.24 -13.47
N ARG A 243 46.69 -9.15 -14.22
CA ARG A 243 47.06 -9.16 -15.64
C ARG A 243 48.51 -9.70 -15.74
N PRO A 244 48.78 -10.70 -16.59
CA PRO A 244 50.16 -11.08 -16.87
C PRO A 244 50.89 -9.86 -17.42
N LYS A 245 52.09 -9.60 -16.90
CA LYS A 245 52.99 -8.60 -17.46
C LYS A 245 53.42 -9.11 -18.84
N ALA A 246 53.21 -8.27 -19.86
CA ALA A 246 53.81 -8.43 -21.18
C ALA A 246 55.32 -8.12 -21.11
#